data_AF-A0A8J3U2Q4-F1
#
_entry.id   AF-A0A8J3U2Q4-F1
#
_cell.length_a   1.000
_cell.length_b   1.000
_cell.length_c   1.000
_cell.angle_alpha   90.00
_cell.angle_beta   90.00
_cell.angle_gamma   90.00
#
_symmetry.space_group_name_H-M   'P 1'
#
loop_
_entity.id
_entity.type
_entity.pdbx_description
1 polymer ?
#
loop_
_entity_poly.entity_id
_entity_poly.type
_entity_poly.pdbx_seq_one_letter_code
_entity_poly.pdbx_strand_id
1 'polypeptide(L)'
;MTRVVLLGSPPGPIGSPLPGGRPVRATDLSLASQPGAPTVYGRLLEQLTSLDPQPTTIARPDDAPAYREHAGQVVESRDLAGDLRALADVAEGAAENLLIMPADSLAHDELIYQLTKAKRAAIAMIAHDPDADDESSGDARPEIGGGSLEGLPMRTRVGLGRVISVGSAYHAVTRPNAALLGPLHLHQRHTALLAETARELADLAHLFGPEDDVTELIVLGLVRKGVSVGLYERAGEFYSRVRDQREADEAQMAMAGYDEDRVRLDNAVKGADGFFTTFFVSTYSRFIARWAARRGMTPNQVTLISIALGLLSAGAFATGTRWGAVAGAVLIYFAFVFDCVDGQVARYARKFGVLGAWLDATFDRFKEYAVFVGLAAGATVSGEFGDGEGVWTLALIALALQSGRHLLDFSFGAANRRKPPAPLPTLDLTVADDVNLREELDRRKAVKRGGVSGLLKFWTDAGRFRSVHWARKMIVFPIGERFAAIAITAALFDPRVTFLTLLVWGGVAATYTLTGRLLRSLA
;
A
#
# COMPACT_ATOMS: atom_id res chain seq x y z
N MET A 1 -13.74 -10.16 7.55
CA MET A 1 -14.42 -8.97 8.09
C MET A 1 -13.44 -8.23 8.97
N THR A 2 -13.69 -6.97 9.30
CA THR A 2 -12.80 -6.16 10.16
C THR A 2 -13.66 -5.66 11.30
N ARG A 3 -13.27 -5.95 12.54
CA ARG A 3 -13.91 -5.43 13.75
C ARG A 3 -13.41 -4.02 14.02
N VAL A 4 -14.31 -3.13 14.42
CA VAL A 4 -14.02 -1.70 14.59
C VAL A 4 -14.09 -1.32 16.06
N VAL A 5 -13.07 -0.62 16.54
CA VAL A 5 -13.02 -0.01 17.87
C VAL A 5 -12.86 1.49 17.75
N LEU A 6 -13.81 2.23 18.30
CA LEU A 6 -13.79 3.69 18.37
C LEU A 6 -13.40 4.15 19.76
N LEU A 7 -12.42 5.04 19.85
CA LEU A 7 -11.99 5.65 21.10
C LEU A 7 -12.77 6.94 21.30
N GLY A 8 -13.80 6.90 22.15
CA GLY A 8 -14.73 8.00 22.42
C GLY A 8 -14.15 9.11 23.29
N SER A 9 -13.27 8.75 24.23
CA SER A 9 -12.70 9.68 25.21
C SER A 9 -11.21 9.44 25.48
N PRO A 10 -10.35 9.18 24.46
CA PRO A 10 -8.96 8.86 24.72
C PRO A 10 -8.29 10.04 25.44
N PRO A 11 -7.50 9.80 26.50
CA PRO A 11 -6.52 10.80 26.94
C PRO A 11 -5.59 11.13 25.77
N GLY A 12 -5.06 12.36 25.72
CA GLY A 12 -4.29 12.86 24.60
C GLY A 12 -4.30 14.39 24.49
N PRO A 13 -3.37 15.01 23.72
CA PRO A 13 -3.42 16.43 23.33
C PRO A 13 -4.73 16.79 22.61
N ILE A 14 -5.44 15.78 22.11
CA ILE A 14 -6.75 15.86 21.48
C ILE A 14 -7.75 15.24 22.46
N GLY A 15 -8.54 16.09 23.13
CA GLY A 15 -9.48 15.71 24.19
C GLY A 15 -9.11 16.22 25.59
N SER A 16 -7.91 16.77 25.79
CA SER A 16 -7.58 17.52 27.01
C SER A 16 -8.48 18.77 27.11
N PRO A 17 -9.21 18.98 28.21
CA PRO A 17 -10.10 20.13 28.33
C PRO A 17 -9.28 21.43 28.25
N LEU A 18 -9.82 22.43 27.56
CA LEU A 18 -9.44 23.82 27.83
C LEU A 18 -9.59 24.06 29.34
N PRO A 19 -8.72 24.85 30.00
CA PRO A 19 -8.80 25.07 31.44
C PRO A 19 -10.22 25.48 31.87
N GLY A 20 -10.93 24.57 32.58
CA GLY A 20 -12.27 24.80 33.12
C GLY A 20 -13.48 24.28 32.32
N GLY A 21 -13.31 23.56 31.20
CA GLY A 21 -14.43 23.03 30.38
C GLY A 21 -14.58 21.50 30.40
N ARG A 22 -15.79 20.99 30.08
CA ARG A 22 -16.00 19.57 29.72
C ARG A 22 -15.48 19.34 28.29
N PRO A 23 -14.81 18.21 27.98
CA PRO A 23 -14.43 17.88 26.60
C PRO A 23 -15.66 17.88 25.68
N VAL A 24 -15.56 18.51 24.50
CA VAL A 24 -16.63 18.47 23.50
C VAL A 24 -16.64 17.07 22.87
N ARG A 25 -17.80 16.42 22.84
CA ARG A 25 -17.91 15.05 22.33
C ARG A 25 -18.05 15.09 20.81
N ALA A 26 -17.52 14.09 20.12
CA ALA A 26 -17.72 13.94 18.67
C ALA A 26 -19.21 13.79 18.27
N THR A 27 -20.08 13.42 19.22
CA THR A 27 -21.54 13.39 19.06
C THR A 27 -22.19 14.77 19.13
N ASP A 28 -21.51 15.78 19.67
CA ASP A 28 -22.01 17.16 19.75
C ASP A 28 -21.59 18.01 18.55
N LEU A 29 -20.56 17.57 17.81
CA LEU A 29 -20.00 18.27 16.67
C LEU A 29 -20.82 18.00 15.41
N SER A 30 -21.52 19.01 14.90
CA SER A 30 -22.37 18.89 13.72
C SER A 30 -21.60 19.19 12.44
N LEU A 31 -21.85 18.43 11.37
CA LEU A 31 -21.32 18.68 10.03
C LEU A 31 -22.36 19.37 9.16
N ALA A 32 -22.69 20.62 9.50
CA ALA A 32 -23.86 21.33 8.98
C ALA A 32 -23.92 21.47 7.45
N SER A 33 -22.77 21.47 6.75
CA SER A 33 -22.76 21.54 5.28
C SER A 33 -22.96 20.20 4.57
N GLN A 34 -23.15 19.10 5.31
CA GLN A 34 -23.45 17.78 4.75
C GLN A 34 -24.96 17.47 4.78
N PRO A 35 -25.48 16.68 3.83
CA PRO A 35 -26.88 16.27 3.83
C PRO A 35 -27.26 15.58 5.14
N GLY A 36 -28.35 16.02 5.78
CA GLY A 36 -28.81 15.49 7.06
C GLY A 36 -28.06 16.03 8.29
N ALA A 37 -27.07 16.90 8.10
CA ALA A 37 -26.24 17.50 9.15
C ALA A 37 -25.78 16.49 10.22
N PRO A 38 -25.18 15.35 9.83
CA PRO A 38 -24.77 14.32 10.76
C PRO A 38 -23.74 14.87 11.74
N THR A 39 -23.62 14.23 12.90
CA THR A 39 -22.52 14.51 13.82
C THR A 39 -21.22 13.93 13.25
N VAL A 40 -20.06 14.40 13.70
CA VAL A 40 -18.75 13.83 13.32
C VAL A 40 -18.74 12.32 13.59
N TYR A 41 -19.20 11.93 14.78
CA TYR A 41 -19.33 10.52 15.15
C TYR A 41 -20.35 9.76 14.28
N GLY A 42 -21.52 10.35 14.03
CA GLY A 42 -22.58 9.74 13.23
C GLY A 42 -22.13 9.45 11.80
N ARG A 43 -21.42 10.40 11.18
CA ARG A 43 -20.82 10.20 9.84
C ARG A 43 -19.77 9.10 9.87
N LEU A 44 -18.85 9.12 10.83
CA LEU A 44 -17.81 8.09 10.95
C LEU A 44 -18.43 6.70 11.09
N LEU A 45 -19.48 6.57 11.89
CA LEU A 45 -20.20 5.32 12.09
C LEU A 45 -20.88 4.83 10.81
N GLU A 46 -21.52 5.72 10.06
CA GLU A 46 -22.12 5.38 8.76
C GLU A 46 -21.09 4.80 7.79
N GLN A 47 -19.90 5.39 7.71
CA GLN A 47 -18.80 4.89 6.87
C GLN A 47 -18.35 3.48 7.30
N LEU A 48 -18.27 3.25 8.61
CA LEU A 48 -17.73 2.02 9.20
C LEU A 48 -18.75 0.86 9.25
N THR A 49 -20.03 1.14 9.11
CA THR A 49 -21.12 0.14 9.16
C THR A 49 -20.92 -0.98 8.12
N SER A 50 -20.32 -0.67 6.97
CA SER A 50 -20.01 -1.66 5.92
C SER A 50 -18.87 -2.63 6.28
N LEU A 51 -18.02 -2.25 7.23
CA LEU A 51 -16.90 -3.05 7.73
C LEU A 51 -17.31 -3.88 8.94
N ASP A 52 -17.98 -3.23 9.89
CA ASP A 52 -18.49 -3.79 11.13
C ASP A 52 -19.90 -3.23 11.41
N PRO A 53 -20.95 -4.07 11.38
CA PRO A 53 -22.32 -3.64 11.68
C PRO A 53 -22.53 -3.20 13.14
N GLN A 54 -21.65 -3.57 14.07
CA GLN A 54 -21.72 -3.19 15.48
C GLN A 54 -20.35 -2.74 16.02
N PRO A 55 -19.83 -1.58 15.57
CA PRO A 55 -18.58 -1.04 16.10
C PRO A 55 -18.64 -0.88 17.61
N THR A 56 -17.52 -1.12 18.29
CA THR A 56 -17.41 -0.97 19.74
C THR A 56 -16.80 0.39 20.07
N THR A 57 -17.51 1.23 20.80
CA THR A 57 -17.03 2.54 21.25
C THR A 57 -16.67 2.48 22.73
N ILE A 58 -15.40 2.77 23.06
CA ILE A 58 -14.92 2.87 24.44
C ILE A 58 -15.07 4.34 24.87
N ALA A 59 -15.89 4.60 25.89
CA ALA A 59 -16.21 5.96 26.31
C ALA A 59 -16.27 6.10 27.84
N ARG A 60 -16.12 7.33 28.34
CA ARG A 60 -16.36 7.64 29.75
C ARG A 60 -17.84 7.43 30.11
N PRO A 61 -18.18 7.03 31.34
CA PRO A 61 -19.57 6.83 31.76
C PRO A 61 -20.47 8.05 31.51
N ASP A 62 -19.95 9.26 31.68
CA ASP A 62 -20.70 10.51 31.48
C ASP A 62 -21.02 10.80 30.01
N ASP A 63 -20.25 10.24 29.07
CA ASP A 63 -20.40 10.42 27.63
C ASP A 63 -21.12 9.23 26.97
N ALA A 64 -21.08 8.05 27.61
CA ALA A 64 -21.65 6.81 27.10
C ALA A 64 -23.12 6.90 26.65
N PRO A 65 -24.03 7.61 27.35
CA PRO A 65 -25.42 7.79 26.88
C PRO A 65 -25.51 8.39 25.47
N ALA A 66 -24.69 9.39 25.13
CA ALA A 66 -24.73 10.03 23.81
C ALA A 66 -24.26 9.09 22.69
N TYR A 67 -23.28 8.23 22.97
CA TYR A 67 -22.83 7.21 22.02
C TYR A 67 -23.87 6.10 21.83
N ARG A 68 -24.63 5.75 22.88
CA ARG A 68 -25.70 4.72 22.82
C ARG A 68 -26.91 5.11 21.98
N GLU A 69 -27.11 6.41 21.74
CA GLU A 69 -28.15 6.89 20.83
C GLU A 69 -27.89 6.48 19.37
N HIS A 70 -26.64 6.11 19.06
CA HIS A 70 -26.21 5.65 17.74
C HIS A 70 -26.08 4.12 17.71
N ALA A 71 -26.07 3.53 16.51
CA ALA A 71 -25.92 2.08 16.34
C ALA A 71 -24.50 1.60 16.71
N GLY A 72 -24.36 0.77 17.75
CA GLY A 72 -23.06 0.24 18.14
C GLY A 72 -23.05 -0.30 19.57
N GLN A 73 -21.96 -0.94 19.96
CA GLN A 73 -21.74 -1.35 21.34
C GLN A 73 -20.96 -0.25 22.07
N VAL A 74 -21.34 0.06 23.30
CA VAL A 74 -20.62 1.06 24.12
C VAL A 74 -20.05 0.37 25.35
N VAL A 75 -18.74 0.48 25.52
CA VAL A 75 -18.00 -0.01 26.70
C VAL A 75 -17.62 1.19 27.54
N GLU A 76 -18.08 1.20 28.79
CA GLU A 76 -17.76 2.27 29.73
C GLU A 76 -16.39 2.02 30.39
N SER A 77 -15.54 3.04 30.39
CA SER A 77 -14.22 3.02 31.03
C SER A 77 -13.96 4.34 31.76
N ARG A 78 -13.37 4.29 32.96
CA ARG A 78 -13.20 5.47 33.82
C ARG A 78 -11.90 6.24 33.60
N ASP A 79 -10.87 5.58 33.11
CA ASP A 79 -9.50 6.12 32.99
C ASP A 79 -8.73 5.43 31.85
N LEU A 80 -7.48 5.86 31.65
CA LEU A 80 -6.58 5.31 30.63
C LEU A 80 -6.38 3.80 30.80
N ALA A 81 -6.21 3.33 32.04
CA ALA A 81 -6.00 1.91 32.32
C ALA A 81 -7.25 1.09 31.94
N GLY A 82 -8.44 1.62 32.23
CA GLY A 82 -9.71 1.07 31.80
C GLY A 82 -9.86 1.03 30.28
N ASP A 83 -9.39 2.07 29.56
CA ASP A 83 -9.47 2.11 28.09
C ASP A 83 -8.62 1.02 27.46
N LEU A 84 -7.40 0.85 27.97
CA LEU A 84 -6.48 -0.18 27.54
C LEU A 84 -7.00 -1.59 27.86
N ARG A 85 -7.60 -1.80 29.04
CA ARG A 85 -8.25 -3.09 29.39
C ARG A 85 -9.48 -3.37 28.54
N ALA A 86 -10.35 -2.39 28.32
CA ALA A 86 -11.52 -2.52 27.46
C ALA A 86 -11.10 -2.87 26.02
N LEU A 87 -10.06 -2.23 25.49
CA LEU A 87 -9.52 -2.61 24.19
C LEU A 87 -8.94 -4.02 24.21
N ALA A 88 -8.22 -4.41 25.26
CA ALA A 88 -7.68 -5.75 25.40
C ALA A 88 -8.78 -6.80 25.31
N ASP A 89 -9.92 -6.57 25.98
CA ASP A 89 -11.05 -7.48 25.98
C ASP A 89 -11.74 -7.57 24.62
N VAL A 90 -11.78 -6.47 23.85
CA VAL A 90 -12.29 -6.49 22.46
C VAL A 90 -11.32 -7.22 21.52
N ALA A 91 -10.01 -7.08 21.74
CA ALA A 91 -8.98 -7.77 20.97
C ALA A 91 -8.89 -9.25 21.32
N GLU A 92 -9.17 -9.61 22.58
CA GLU A 92 -9.18 -10.98 23.06
C GLU A 92 -10.31 -11.78 22.39
N GLY A 93 -9.94 -12.80 21.62
CA GLY A 93 -10.91 -13.62 20.90
C GLY A 93 -11.41 -13.04 19.58
N ALA A 94 -10.91 -11.89 19.13
CA ALA A 94 -11.19 -11.39 17.79
C ALA A 94 -10.56 -12.29 16.73
N ALA A 95 -11.42 -12.95 15.93
CA ALA A 95 -11.02 -13.77 14.79
C ALA A 95 -10.80 -12.92 13.53
N GLU A 96 -11.30 -11.68 13.54
CA GLU A 96 -11.19 -10.69 12.48
C GLU A 96 -9.97 -9.77 12.62
N ASN A 97 -9.67 -9.03 11.56
CA ASN A 97 -8.77 -7.88 11.66
C ASN A 97 -9.40 -6.78 12.53
N LEU A 98 -8.60 -5.95 13.17
CA LEU A 98 -9.07 -4.81 13.96
C LEU A 98 -8.76 -3.49 13.24
N LEU A 99 -9.69 -2.56 13.30
CA LEU A 99 -9.49 -1.15 12.98
C LEU A 99 -9.77 -0.34 14.24
N ILE A 100 -8.76 0.34 14.77
CA ILE A 100 -8.86 1.22 15.93
C ILE A 100 -8.77 2.66 15.43
N MET A 101 -9.73 3.49 15.79
CA MET A 101 -9.77 4.89 15.38
C MET A 101 -10.30 5.80 16.50
N PRO A 102 -9.78 7.02 16.64
CA PRO A 102 -10.40 8.05 17.47
C PRO A 102 -11.81 8.39 16.98
N ALA A 103 -12.78 8.53 17.89
CA ALA A 103 -14.18 8.83 17.56
C ALA A 103 -14.39 10.24 16.99
N ASP A 104 -13.40 11.12 17.19
CA ASP A 104 -13.31 12.49 16.67
C ASP A 104 -12.68 12.56 15.26
N SER A 105 -12.52 11.41 14.59
CA SER A 105 -11.94 11.32 13.25
C SER A 105 -12.91 11.77 12.16
N LEU A 106 -12.50 12.74 11.34
CA LEU A 106 -13.13 13.09 10.07
C LEU A 106 -12.25 12.62 8.91
N ALA A 107 -12.75 11.71 8.08
CA ALA A 107 -11.98 11.06 7.01
C ALA A 107 -12.79 10.81 5.73
N HIS A 108 -12.09 10.75 4.59
CA HIS A 108 -12.64 10.22 3.34
C HIS A 108 -12.81 8.69 3.37
N ASP A 109 -13.77 8.15 2.61
CA ASP A 109 -14.03 6.71 2.54
C ASP A 109 -12.82 5.94 1.96
N GLU A 110 -12.11 6.56 1.01
CA GLU A 110 -10.94 5.99 0.37
C GLU A 110 -9.81 5.75 1.36
N LEU A 111 -9.63 6.63 2.34
CA LEU A 111 -8.63 6.43 3.38
C LEU A 111 -8.92 5.20 4.23
N ILE A 112 -10.16 5.07 4.70
CA ILE A 112 -10.61 3.91 5.49
C ILE A 112 -10.45 2.63 4.65
N TYR A 113 -10.81 2.68 3.37
CA TYR A 113 -10.64 1.58 2.43
C TYR A 113 -9.16 1.18 2.27
N GLN A 114 -8.26 2.12 2.04
CA GLN A 114 -6.85 1.86 1.84
C GLN A 114 -6.16 1.30 3.11
N LEU A 115 -6.49 1.85 4.28
CA LEU A 115 -6.00 1.34 5.57
C LEU A 115 -6.40 -0.12 5.79
N THR A 116 -7.68 -0.44 5.56
CA THR A 116 -8.22 -1.80 5.81
C THR A 116 -7.84 -2.82 4.75
N LYS A 117 -7.43 -2.38 3.55
CA LYS A 117 -6.91 -3.25 2.47
C LYS A 117 -5.39 -3.33 2.42
N ALA A 118 -4.70 -2.63 3.30
CA ALA A 118 -3.25 -2.71 3.41
C ALA A 118 -2.78 -4.16 3.64
N LYS A 119 -1.75 -4.58 2.91
CA LYS A 119 -1.18 -5.94 3.01
C LYS A 119 -0.31 -6.15 4.25
N ARG A 120 -0.02 -5.08 4.98
CA ARG A 120 0.79 -5.15 6.20
C ARG A 120 -0.08 -5.64 7.35
N ALA A 121 0.53 -6.44 8.22
CA ALA A 121 -0.20 -6.99 9.35
C ALA A 121 -0.46 -5.99 10.48
N ALA A 122 0.24 -4.86 10.47
CA ALA A 122 -0.03 -3.72 11.32
C ALA A 122 0.31 -2.48 10.48
N ILE A 123 -0.57 -1.48 10.47
CA ILE A 123 -0.34 -0.22 9.79
C ILE A 123 -0.94 0.92 10.62
N ALA A 124 -0.12 1.92 10.92
CA ALA A 124 -0.53 3.11 11.64
C ALA A 124 -0.46 4.32 10.72
N MET A 125 -1.44 5.19 10.85
CA MET A 125 -1.45 6.46 10.14
C MET A 125 -0.53 7.46 10.86
N ILE A 126 0.34 8.10 10.08
CA ILE A 126 1.34 9.04 10.60
C ILE A 126 1.30 10.36 9.83
N ALA A 127 1.83 11.39 10.48
CA ALA A 127 2.34 12.58 9.81
C ALA A 127 3.87 12.62 10.01
N HIS A 128 4.61 12.82 8.92
CA HIS A 128 6.06 12.72 8.87
C HIS A 128 6.69 14.07 8.56
N ASP A 129 7.75 14.42 9.29
CA ASP A 129 8.61 15.56 8.96
C ASP A 129 9.76 15.08 8.04
N PRO A 130 9.74 15.38 6.74
CA PRO A 130 10.80 14.97 5.83
C PRO A 130 12.13 15.67 6.10
N ASP A 131 12.13 16.86 6.72
CA ASP A 131 13.33 17.65 6.95
C ASP A 131 14.09 17.19 8.21
N ALA A 132 13.40 16.47 9.11
CA ALA A 132 13.98 15.90 10.34
C ALA A 132 14.98 14.74 10.08
N ASP A 133 15.06 14.21 8.87
CA ASP A 133 16.01 13.15 8.52
C ASP A 133 17.43 13.67 8.23
N ASP A 134 17.63 14.98 8.02
CA ASP A 134 18.84 15.52 7.38
C ASP A 134 19.95 16.07 8.32
N GLU A 135 19.78 16.03 9.65
CA GLU A 135 20.79 16.63 10.55
C GLU A 135 21.61 15.64 11.41
N SER A 136 22.88 15.53 11.02
CA SER A 136 24.08 15.22 11.81
C SER A 136 24.36 13.77 12.25
N SER A 137 25.62 13.38 12.04
CA SER A 137 26.30 12.20 12.58
C SER A 137 26.72 12.39 14.04
N GLY A 138 25.85 12.97 14.88
CA GLY A 138 26.08 13.20 16.31
C GLY A 138 25.37 12.23 17.26
N ASP A 139 25.85 12.15 18.49
CA ASP A 139 25.27 11.38 19.61
C ASP A 139 23.95 12.06 20.07
N ALA A 140 22.85 11.77 19.37
CA ALA A 140 21.55 12.34 19.70
C ALA A 140 20.98 11.63 20.93
N ARG A 141 20.68 12.41 21.97
CA ARG A 141 20.06 11.93 23.20
C ARG A 141 18.57 11.68 22.99
N PRO A 142 17.98 10.69 23.67
CA PRO A 142 16.54 10.50 23.71
C PRO A 142 15.83 11.73 24.28
N GLU A 143 14.67 12.06 23.72
CA GLU A 143 13.83 13.17 24.18
C GLU A 143 12.35 12.78 24.23
N ILE A 144 11.58 13.44 25.10
CA ILE A 144 10.12 13.27 25.22
C ILE A 144 9.39 14.17 24.21
N GLY A 145 9.99 14.38 23.02
CA GLY A 145 9.46 15.15 21.88
C GLY A 145 8.89 16.53 22.24
N GLY A 146 9.68 17.60 22.12
CA GLY A 146 9.23 18.97 22.38
C GLY A 146 8.50 19.64 21.20
N GLY A 147 8.56 19.03 20.00
CA GLY A 147 7.89 19.52 18.80
C GLY A 147 6.48 18.98 18.65
N SER A 148 5.68 19.65 17.82
CA SER A 148 4.35 19.18 17.44
C SER A 148 4.22 19.12 15.92
N LEU A 149 3.55 18.09 15.41
CA LEU A 149 3.23 17.95 14.01
C LEU A 149 1.72 17.73 13.89
N GLU A 150 1.02 18.62 13.19
CA GLU A 150 -0.45 18.63 13.09
C GLU A 150 -1.17 18.67 14.43
N GLY A 151 -0.61 19.42 15.38
CA GLY A 151 -1.19 19.56 16.73
C GLY A 151 -0.98 18.35 17.64
N LEU A 152 -0.21 17.35 17.19
CA LEU A 152 0.16 16.17 17.96
C LEU A 152 1.65 16.18 18.33
N PRO A 153 2.04 15.68 19.51
CA PRO A 153 3.44 15.53 19.91
C PRO A 153 4.23 14.74 18.87
N MET A 154 5.34 15.31 18.42
CA MET A 154 6.30 14.61 17.56
C MET A 154 7.17 13.71 18.43
N ARG A 155 6.61 12.54 18.80
CA ARG A 155 7.25 11.54 19.67
C ARG A 155 7.51 10.21 18.97
N THR A 156 7.28 10.11 17.66
CA THR A 156 7.48 8.87 16.91
C THR A 156 8.72 8.94 16.04
N ARG A 157 9.51 7.86 16.03
CA ARG A 157 10.56 7.64 15.04
C ARG A 157 10.09 6.67 13.97
N VAL A 158 10.16 7.09 12.72
CA VAL A 158 9.93 6.22 11.57
C VAL A 158 11.20 6.07 10.74
N GLY A 159 11.29 4.94 10.03
CA GLY A 159 12.44 4.63 9.19
C GLY A 159 12.23 3.35 8.41
N LEU A 160 12.76 3.30 7.18
CA LEU A 160 12.64 2.14 6.28
C LEU A 160 11.17 1.71 6.05
N GLY A 161 10.25 2.68 6.02
CA GLY A 161 8.82 2.46 5.78
C GLY A 161 8.10 1.71 6.90
N ARG A 162 8.55 1.86 8.15
CA ARG A 162 7.87 1.35 9.36
C ARG A 162 8.13 2.26 10.55
N VAL A 163 7.30 2.12 11.59
CA VAL A 163 7.55 2.70 12.90
C VAL A 163 8.74 1.96 13.53
N ILE A 164 9.69 2.70 14.08
CA ILE A 164 10.90 2.19 14.72
C ILE A 164 10.79 2.30 16.23
N SER A 165 10.34 3.45 16.71
CA SER A 165 10.19 3.76 18.14
C SER A 165 9.04 4.75 18.30
N VAL A 166 8.36 4.70 19.43
CA VAL A 166 7.25 5.58 19.78
C VAL A 166 7.52 6.07 21.20
N GLY A 167 7.17 7.31 21.47
CA GLY A 167 7.37 7.93 22.77
C GLY A 167 6.07 8.03 23.55
N SER A 168 6.20 8.52 24.77
CA SER A 168 5.09 8.91 25.64
C SER A 168 5.65 9.91 26.67
N ALA A 169 4.85 10.34 27.64
CA ALA A 169 5.34 11.17 28.73
C ALA A 169 6.47 10.52 29.55
N TYR A 170 6.59 9.18 29.52
CA TYR A 170 7.65 8.41 30.17
C TYR A 170 8.71 7.90 29.19
N HIS A 171 8.31 7.62 27.95
CA HIS A 171 9.18 6.99 26.96
C HIS A 171 9.86 8.02 26.04
N ALA A 172 11.15 8.24 26.24
CA ALA A 172 11.98 9.10 25.41
C ALA A 172 12.41 8.40 24.12
N VAL A 173 12.34 9.13 22.99
CA VAL A 173 12.67 8.61 21.66
C VAL A 173 13.87 9.36 21.09
N THR A 174 14.77 8.63 20.45
CA THR A 174 15.94 9.22 19.84
C THR A 174 15.62 9.76 18.44
N ARG A 175 15.69 11.08 18.29
CA ARG A 175 15.41 11.84 17.05
C ARG A 175 14.03 11.55 16.45
N PRO A 176 12.93 11.81 17.18
CA PRO A 176 11.60 11.66 16.62
C PRO A 176 11.44 12.51 15.35
N ASN A 177 10.74 11.98 14.35
CA ASN A 177 10.52 12.63 13.04
C ASN A 177 9.07 12.45 12.55
N ALA A 178 8.16 11.98 13.40
CA ALA A 178 6.77 11.75 13.05
C ALA A 178 5.84 11.88 14.27
N ALA A 179 4.55 12.04 13.98
CA ALA A 179 3.46 11.93 14.94
C ALA A 179 2.45 10.87 14.46
N LEU A 180 1.86 10.12 15.41
CA LEU A 180 0.82 9.14 15.14
C LEU A 180 -0.54 9.82 15.12
N LEU A 181 -1.28 9.71 14.02
CA LEU A 181 -2.53 10.42 13.81
C LEU A 181 -3.75 9.74 14.45
N GLY A 182 -3.64 8.47 14.84
CA GLY A 182 -4.69 7.73 15.55
C GLY A 182 -5.24 6.49 14.82
N PRO A 183 -5.48 6.49 13.49
CA PRO A 183 -5.96 5.28 12.83
C PRO A 183 -4.91 4.16 12.83
N LEU A 184 -5.29 2.99 13.32
CA LEU A 184 -4.47 1.78 13.37
C LEU A 184 -5.27 0.58 12.84
N HIS A 185 -4.76 -0.06 11.80
CA HIS A 185 -5.30 -1.34 11.32
C HIS A 185 -4.35 -2.49 11.66
N LEU A 186 -4.91 -3.55 12.26
CA LEU A 186 -4.17 -4.70 12.77
C LEU A 186 -4.78 -6.00 12.24
N HIS A 187 -3.93 -6.89 11.74
CA HIS A 187 -4.34 -8.21 11.28
C HIS A 187 -4.65 -9.11 12.48
N GLN A 188 -5.64 -10.02 12.33
CA GLN A 188 -6.09 -10.99 13.36
C GLN A 188 -4.97 -11.85 14.00
N ARG A 189 -3.76 -11.85 13.42
CA ARG A 189 -2.62 -12.64 13.95
C ARG A 189 -1.90 -11.94 15.10
N HIS A 190 -2.18 -10.65 15.30
CA HIS A 190 -1.56 -9.82 16.34
C HIS A 190 -2.57 -9.40 17.42
N THR A 191 -3.83 -9.85 17.34
CA THR A 191 -4.90 -9.47 18.29
C THR A 191 -4.64 -10.01 19.70
N ALA A 192 -4.18 -11.25 19.83
CA ALA A 192 -3.78 -11.81 21.11
C ALA A 192 -2.61 -11.04 21.74
N LEU A 193 -1.59 -10.70 20.93
CA LEU A 193 -0.45 -9.90 21.39
C LEU A 193 -0.88 -8.47 21.77
N LEU A 194 -1.81 -7.88 21.01
CA LEU A 194 -2.42 -6.59 21.34
C LEU A 194 -3.11 -6.65 22.71
N ALA A 195 -3.91 -7.68 22.97
CA ALA A 195 -4.62 -7.83 24.23
C ALA A 195 -3.66 -7.94 25.43
N GLU A 196 -2.63 -8.78 25.32
CA GLU A 196 -1.56 -8.89 26.32
C GLU A 196 -0.86 -7.55 26.55
N THR A 197 -0.42 -6.91 25.46
CA THR A 197 0.30 -5.63 25.50
C THR A 197 -0.55 -4.52 26.11
N ALA A 198 -1.84 -4.45 25.76
CA ALA A 198 -2.74 -3.44 26.29
C ALA A 198 -2.97 -3.62 27.81
N ARG A 199 -3.02 -4.86 28.31
CA ARG A 199 -3.09 -5.13 29.76
C ARG A 199 -1.82 -4.71 30.49
N GLU A 200 -0.65 -5.03 29.94
CA GLU A 200 0.63 -4.57 30.51
C GLU A 200 0.73 -3.04 30.54
N LEU A 201 0.34 -2.36 29.46
CA LEU A 201 0.27 -0.90 29.42
C LEU A 201 -0.73 -0.34 30.43
N ALA A 202 -1.86 -1.01 30.65
CA ALA A 202 -2.84 -0.59 31.65
C ALA A 202 -2.28 -0.63 33.08
N ASP A 203 -1.39 -1.59 33.38
CA ASP A 203 -0.73 -1.68 34.68
C ASP A 203 0.36 -0.59 34.84
N LEU A 204 0.92 -0.12 33.72
CA LEU A 204 1.86 1.00 33.64
C LEU A 204 1.19 2.37 33.49
N ALA A 205 -0.16 2.45 33.52
CA ALA A 205 -0.89 3.68 33.22
C ALA A 205 -0.50 4.89 34.11
N HIS A 206 0.01 4.63 35.31
CA HIS A 206 0.50 5.65 36.24
C HIS A 206 1.77 6.39 35.75
N LEU A 207 2.46 5.86 34.75
CA LEU A 207 3.63 6.48 34.12
C LEU A 207 3.26 7.42 32.96
N PHE A 208 2.03 7.34 32.47
CA PHE A 208 1.58 8.08 31.28
C PHE A 208 0.98 9.43 31.64
N GLY A 209 1.17 10.38 30.73
CA GLY A 209 0.72 11.75 30.87
C GLY A 209 -0.67 11.98 30.25
N PRO A 210 -1.27 13.16 30.50
CA PRO A 210 -2.56 13.53 29.93
C PRO A 210 -2.53 13.67 28.40
N GLU A 211 -1.33 13.79 27.81
CA GLU A 211 -1.11 13.86 26.36
C GLU A 211 -0.88 12.49 25.70
N ASP A 212 -0.81 11.40 26.46
CA ASP A 212 -0.54 10.09 25.86
C ASP A 212 -1.83 9.47 25.31
N ASP A 213 -1.90 9.33 23.98
CA ASP A 213 -3.04 8.74 23.28
C ASP A 213 -3.02 7.20 23.39
N VAL A 214 -4.20 6.60 23.60
CA VAL A 214 -4.34 5.13 23.67
C VAL A 214 -3.75 4.46 22.43
N THR A 215 -3.97 5.02 21.23
CA THR A 215 -3.40 4.50 19.98
C THR A 215 -1.89 4.58 19.99
N GLU A 216 -1.32 5.71 20.44
CA GLU A 216 0.12 5.90 20.55
C GLU A 216 0.73 4.84 21.48
N LEU A 217 0.13 4.64 22.65
CA LEU A 217 0.57 3.65 23.63
C LEU A 217 0.49 2.22 23.10
N ILE A 218 -0.54 1.88 22.34
CA ILE A 218 -0.65 0.56 21.71
C ILE A 218 0.43 0.37 20.64
N VAL A 219 0.66 1.36 19.79
CA VAL A 219 1.71 1.27 18.75
C VAL A 219 3.08 1.16 19.41
N LEU A 220 3.35 1.95 20.47
CA LEU A 220 4.52 1.81 21.35
C LEU A 220 4.68 0.37 21.81
N GLY A 221 3.65 -0.21 22.43
CA GLY A 221 3.72 -1.55 22.97
C GLY A 221 3.95 -2.61 21.90
N LEU A 222 3.24 -2.54 20.78
CA LEU A 222 3.41 -3.46 19.65
C LEU A 222 4.83 -3.39 19.07
N VAL A 223 5.35 -2.17 18.85
CA VAL A 223 6.71 -1.94 18.34
C VAL A 223 7.75 -2.49 19.29
N ARG A 224 7.60 -2.24 20.60
CA ARG A 224 8.48 -2.76 21.66
C ARG A 224 8.42 -4.29 21.82
N LYS A 225 7.28 -4.92 21.51
CA LYS A 225 7.15 -6.38 21.41
C LYS A 225 7.60 -6.94 20.05
N GLY A 226 8.24 -6.13 19.20
CA GLY A 226 8.88 -6.56 17.96
C GLY A 226 7.96 -6.57 16.72
N VAL A 227 6.73 -6.08 16.83
CA VAL A 227 5.78 -6.00 15.70
C VAL A 227 6.23 -4.93 14.71
N SER A 228 6.31 -5.31 13.44
CA SER A 228 6.65 -4.37 12.36
C SER A 228 5.41 -3.58 11.93
N VAL A 229 5.15 -2.45 12.57
CA VAL A 229 4.05 -1.52 12.23
C VAL A 229 4.43 -0.70 11.00
N GLY A 230 3.69 -0.85 9.91
CA GLY A 230 3.88 -0.05 8.69
C GLY A 230 3.35 1.36 8.82
N LEU A 231 3.78 2.20 7.88
CA LEU A 231 3.33 3.59 7.78
C LEU A 231 2.20 3.69 6.77
N TYR A 232 1.19 4.48 7.10
CA TYR A 232 0.26 5.05 6.14
C TYR A 232 0.41 6.57 6.18
N GLU A 233 1.01 7.13 5.14
CA GLU A 233 1.08 8.57 4.92
C GLU A 233 -0.04 8.96 3.95
N ARG A 234 -0.65 10.14 4.17
CA ARG A 234 -1.70 10.65 3.28
C ARG A 234 -1.15 10.81 1.87
N ALA A 235 -1.78 10.19 0.89
CA ALA A 235 -1.46 10.28 -0.54
C ALA A 235 -2.50 11.13 -1.27
N GLY A 236 -2.86 12.28 -0.68
CA GLY A 236 -3.92 13.15 -1.17
C GLY A 236 -5.30 12.82 -0.61
N GLU A 237 -5.45 11.87 0.31
CA GLU A 237 -6.69 11.69 1.07
C GLU A 237 -6.81 12.68 2.25
N PHE A 238 -8.04 13.05 2.60
CA PHE A 238 -8.32 13.87 3.78
C PHE A 238 -8.46 13.03 5.06
N TYR A 239 -7.79 13.48 6.12
CA TYR A 239 -7.97 13.03 7.50
C TYR A 239 -7.68 14.18 8.44
N SER A 240 -8.55 14.36 9.43
CA SER A 240 -8.31 15.24 10.57
C SER A 240 -8.98 14.66 11.82
N ARG A 241 -8.41 14.94 12.98
CA ARG A 241 -9.13 14.86 14.25
C ARG A 241 -9.67 16.24 14.58
N VAL A 242 -10.90 16.33 15.10
CA VAL A 242 -11.59 17.61 15.36
C VAL A 242 -12.00 17.71 16.82
N ARG A 243 -11.66 18.83 17.47
CA ARG A 243 -11.82 18.99 18.93
C ARG A 243 -13.01 19.85 19.33
N ASP A 244 -13.38 20.78 18.46
CA ASP A 244 -14.46 21.73 18.69
C ASP A 244 -15.21 21.99 17.38
N GLN A 245 -16.33 22.72 17.47
CA GLN A 245 -17.16 23.00 16.31
C GLN A 245 -16.43 23.83 15.25
N ARG A 246 -15.51 24.72 15.66
CA ARG A 246 -14.74 25.54 14.72
C ARG A 246 -13.79 24.67 13.91
N GLU A 247 -13.09 23.73 14.55
CA GLU A 247 -12.25 22.75 13.86
C GLU A 247 -13.07 21.81 12.98
N ALA A 248 -14.27 21.40 13.43
CA ALA A 248 -15.17 20.60 12.59
C ALA A 248 -15.58 21.34 11.31
N ASP A 249 -15.93 22.63 11.43
CA ASP A 249 -16.29 23.48 10.30
C ASP A 249 -15.10 23.69 9.35
N GLU A 250 -13.91 24.01 9.89
CA GLU A 250 -12.66 24.18 9.14
C GLU A 250 -12.27 22.88 8.41
N ALA A 251 -12.32 21.75 9.12
CA ALA A 251 -12.01 20.44 8.58
C ALA A 251 -13.01 20.03 7.50
N GLN A 252 -14.30 20.35 7.65
CA GLN A 252 -15.31 20.06 6.64
C GLN A 252 -15.11 20.91 5.37
N MET A 253 -14.79 22.20 5.52
CA MET A 253 -14.44 23.06 4.38
C MET A 253 -13.17 22.57 3.68
N ALA A 254 -12.14 22.20 4.45
CA ALA A 254 -10.91 21.65 3.91
C ALA A 254 -11.18 20.33 3.15
N MET A 255 -11.93 19.41 3.75
CA MET A 255 -12.30 18.11 3.17
C MET A 255 -13.02 18.25 1.82
N ALA A 256 -13.84 19.30 1.64
CA ALA A 256 -14.52 19.58 0.37
C ALA A 256 -13.56 19.98 -0.77
N GLY A 257 -12.37 20.49 -0.44
CA GLY A 257 -11.32 20.82 -1.41
C GLY A 257 -10.56 19.60 -1.96
N TYR A 258 -10.71 18.42 -1.33
CA TYR A 258 -10.03 17.20 -1.75
C TYR A 258 -10.88 16.40 -2.74
N ASP A 259 -10.31 16.08 -3.90
CA ASP A 259 -10.96 15.24 -4.92
C ASP A 259 -10.70 13.75 -4.66
N GLU A 260 -11.59 13.13 -3.89
CA GLU A 260 -11.51 11.71 -3.57
C GLU A 260 -11.58 10.81 -4.83
N ASP A 261 -12.32 11.22 -5.87
CA ASP A 261 -12.41 10.47 -7.14
C ASP A 261 -11.05 10.44 -7.84
N ARG A 262 -10.33 11.57 -7.84
CA ARG A 262 -8.98 11.66 -8.37
C ARG A 262 -8.00 10.80 -7.59
N VAL A 263 -8.08 10.79 -6.26
CA VAL A 263 -7.21 9.94 -5.43
C VAL A 263 -7.48 8.47 -5.70
N ARG A 264 -8.75 8.06 -5.75
CA ARG A 264 -9.16 6.71 -6.18
C ARG A 264 -8.60 6.34 -7.55
N LEU A 265 -8.62 7.29 -8.49
CA LEU A 265 -8.12 7.09 -9.84
C LEU A 265 -6.59 6.94 -9.89
N ASP A 266 -5.87 7.71 -9.10
CA ASP A 266 -4.42 7.68 -9.02
C ASP A 266 -3.96 6.39 -8.31
N ASN A 267 -4.62 6.00 -7.21
CA ASN A 267 -4.41 4.72 -6.52
C ASN A 267 -4.82 3.51 -7.38
N ALA A 268 -5.69 3.72 -8.38
CA ALA A 268 -6.05 2.68 -9.32
C ALA A 268 -4.93 2.33 -10.29
N VAL A 269 -3.85 3.10 -10.41
CA VAL A 269 -2.66 2.78 -11.23
C VAL A 269 -1.62 2.03 -10.39
N LYS A 270 -0.93 1.04 -10.96
CA LYS A 270 0.10 0.27 -10.24
C LYS A 270 1.35 1.16 -10.11
N GLY A 271 1.73 1.51 -8.88
CA GLY A 271 2.94 2.33 -8.63
C GLY A 271 4.28 1.68 -9.01
N ALA A 272 4.29 0.41 -9.44
CA ALA A 272 5.50 -0.34 -9.76
C ALA A 272 5.65 -0.70 -11.25
N ASP A 273 4.90 -0.04 -12.13
CA ASP A 273 4.89 -0.32 -13.58
C ASP A 273 6.27 -0.12 -14.25
N GLY A 274 6.40 -0.71 -15.45
CA GLY A 274 7.54 -0.52 -16.34
C GLY A 274 7.53 0.88 -16.98
N PHE A 275 8.65 1.29 -17.55
CA PHE A 275 8.79 2.56 -18.27
C PHE A 275 7.69 2.74 -19.32
N PHE A 276 7.51 1.72 -20.18
CA PHE A 276 6.55 1.83 -21.27
C PHE A 276 5.11 1.98 -20.75
N THR A 277 4.73 1.13 -19.79
CA THR A 277 3.42 1.19 -19.17
C THR A 277 3.18 2.54 -18.48
N THR A 278 4.15 3.07 -17.72
CA THR A 278 3.98 4.34 -17.01
C THR A 278 3.76 5.51 -17.95
N PHE A 279 4.60 5.68 -18.97
CA PHE A 279 4.56 6.89 -19.81
C PHE A 279 3.60 6.79 -20.99
N PHE A 280 3.48 5.61 -21.59
CA PHE A 280 2.72 5.42 -22.83
C PHE A 280 1.35 4.78 -22.63
N VAL A 281 1.01 4.30 -21.43
CA VAL A 281 -0.30 3.66 -21.18
C VAL A 281 -1.01 4.31 -19.99
N SER A 282 -0.42 4.23 -18.80
CA SER A 282 -1.04 4.65 -17.54
C SER A 282 -1.41 6.13 -17.49
N THR A 283 -0.73 6.99 -18.26
CA THR A 283 -1.04 8.43 -18.37
C THR A 283 -2.51 8.69 -18.75
N TYR A 284 -3.06 7.88 -19.66
CA TYR A 284 -4.43 8.04 -20.15
C TYR A 284 -5.35 6.85 -19.84
N SER A 285 -4.82 5.64 -19.67
CA SER A 285 -5.63 4.43 -19.48
C SER A 285 -6.49 4.52 -18.21
N ARG A 286 -6.02 5.22 -17.18
CA ARG A 286 -6.80 5.48 -15.96
C ARG A 286 -8.14 6.15 -16.28
N PHE A 287 -8.18 7.09 -17.22
CA PHE A 287 -9.43 7.75 -17.62
C PHE A 287 -10.37 6.80 -18.36
N ILE A 288 -9.82 5.87 -19.15
CA ILE A 288 -10.59 4.79 -19.78
C ILE A 288 -11.16 3.87 -18.69
N ALA A 289 -10.38 3.52 -17.67
CA ALA A 289 -10.84 2.71 -16.55
C ALA A 289 -11.98 3.38 -15.78
N ARG A 290 -11.86 4.69 -15.51
CA ARG A 290 -12.94 5.47 -14.90
C ARG A 290 -14.20 5.48 -15.75
N TRP A 291 -14.05 5.72 -17.07
CA TRP A 291 -15.18 5.69 -18.00
C TRP A 291 -15.86 4.32 -18.02
N ALA A 292 -15.09 3.24 -18.11
CA ALA A 292 -15.60 1.87 -18.13
C ALA A 292 -16.33 1.51 -16.83
N ALA A 293 -15.74 1.86 -15.68
CA ALA A 293 -16.34 1.64 -14.37
C ALA A 293 -17.67 2.41 -14.21
N ARG A 294 -17.72 3.68 -14.64
CA ARG A 294 -18.95 4.49 -14.62
C ARG A 294 -20.04 3.97 -15.55
N ARG A 295 -19.67 3.23 -16.61
CA ARG A 295 -20.61 2.51 -17.49
C ARG A 295 -20.98 1.12 -16.99
N GLY A 296 -20.54 0.74 -15.79
CA GLY A 296 -20.87 -0.55 -15.18
C GLY A 296 -20.12 -1.75 -15.78
N MET A 297 -19.10 -1.52 -16.62
CA MET A 297 -18.29 -2.60 -17.18
C MET A 297 -17.55 -3.34 -16.06
N THR A 298 -17.60 -4.67 -16.10
CA THR A 298 -16.84 -5.52 -15.17
C THR A 298 -15.38 -5.66 -15.62
N PRO A 299 -14.42 -5.86 -14.70
CA PRO A 299 -13.03 -6.14 -15.07
C PRO A 299 -12.91 -7.28 -16.09
N ASN A 300 -13.64 -8.38 -15.89
CA ASN A 300 -13.61 -9.53 -16.78
C ASN A 300 -14.08 -9.21 -18.22
N GLN A 301 -15.05 -8.30 -18.39
CA GLN A 301 -15.47 -7.85 -19.72
C GLN A 301 -14.35 -7.06 -20.42
N VAL A 302 -13.63 -6.23 -19.68
CA VAL A 302 -12.47 -5.48 -20.19
C VAL A 302 -11.33 -6.43 -20.54
N THR A 303 -11.07 -7.44 -19.71
CA THR A 303 -10.10 -8.52 -20.01
C THR A 303 -10.47 -9.25 -21.31
N LEU A 304 -11.75 -9.57 -21.52
CA LEU A 304 -12.20 -10.23 -22.76
C LEU A 304 -11.96 -9.37 -24.01
N ILE A 305 -12.15 -8.04 -23.91
CA ILE A 305 -11.81 -7.10 -24.99
C ILE A 305 -10.30 -7.17 -25.28
N SER A 306 -9.46 -7.15 -24.24
CA SER A 306 -8.01 -7.29 -24.40
C SER A 306 -7.61 -8.60 -25.09
N ILE A 307 -8.22 -9.72 -24.69
CA ILE A 307 -7.99 -11.04 -25.29
C ILE A 307 -8.37 -11.04 -26.77
N ALA A 308 -9.56 -10.53 -27.10
CA ALA A 308 -10.03 -10.46 -28.48
C ALA A 308 -9.08 -9.63 -29.36
N LEU A 309 -8.62 -8.48 -28.88
CA LEU A 309 -7.64 -7.65 -29.59
C LEU A 309 -6.29 -8.37 -29.78
N GLY A 310 -5.83 -9.12 -28.78
CA GLY A 310 -4.60 -9.92 -28.88
C GLY A 310 -4.70 -11.04 -29.91
N LEU A 311 -5.85 -11.72 -29.99
CA LEU A 311 -6.09 -12.75 -31.01
C LEU A 311 -6.23 -12.16 -32.41
N LEU A 312 -6.92 -11.03 -32.56
CA LEU A 312 -7.00 -10.30 -33.82
C LEU A 312 -5.61 -9.82 -34.28
N SER A 313 -4.76 -9.38 -33.34
CA SER A 313 -3.37 -9.04 -33.62
C SER A 313 -2.59 -10.22 -34.17
N ALA A 314 -2.66 -11.38 -33.51
CA ALA A 314 -2.02 -12.61 -33.98
C ALA A 314 -2.49 -13.00 -35.39
N GLY A 315 -3.80 -12.90 -35.66
CA GLY A 315 -4.36 -13.13 -37.00
C GLY A 315 -3.85 -12.14 -38.05
N ALA A 316 -3.72 -10.87 -37.70
CA ALA A 316 -3.18 -9.85 -38.60
C ALA A 316 -1.69 -10.11 -38.94
N PHE A 317 -0.88 -10.48 -37.94
CA PHE A 317 0.51 -10.91 -38.16
C PHE A 317 0.60 -12.15 -39.05
N ALA A 318 -0.32 -13.11 -38.89
CA ALA A 318 -0.35 -14.34 -39.68
C ALA A 318 -0.62 -14.14 -41.18
N THR A 319 -1.10 -12.95 -41.59
CA THR A 319 -1.27 -12.64 -43.02
C THR A 319 0.06 -12.57 -43.79
N GLY A 320 1.19 -12.36 -43.09
CA GLY A 320 2.51 -12.20 -43.72
C GLY A 320 2.67 -10.92 -44.56
N THR A 321 1.69 -10.02 -44.55
CA THR A 321 1.75 -8.76 -45.29
C THR A 321 2.25 -7.62 -44.41
N ARG A 322 2.87 -6.60 -45.02
CA ARG A 322 3.32 -5.41 -44.26
C ARG A 322 2.17 -4.67 -43.57
N TRP A 323 1.03 -4.55 -44.25
CA TRP A 323 -0.17 -3.94 -43.65
C TRP A 323 -0.75 -4.80 -42.51
N GLY A 324 -0.69 -6.13 -42.64
CA GLY A 324 -1.02 -7.04 -41.55
C GLY A 324 -0.10 -6.88 -40.34
N ALA A 325 1.20 -6.69 -40.56
CA ALA A 325 2.16 -6.39 -39.51
C ALA A 325 1.85 -5.06 -38.79
N VAL A 326 1.56 -3.99 -39.53
CA VAL A 326 1.18 -2.69 -38.94
C VAL A 326 -0.14 -2.80 -38.18
N ALA A 327 -1.15 -3.45 -38.75
CA ALA A 327 -2.43 -3.68 -38.08
C ALA A 327 -2.25 -4.52 -36.81
N GLY A 328 -1.45 -5.60 -36.87
CA GLY A 328 -1.11 -6.44 -35.73
C GLY A 328 -0.42 -5.66 -34.62
N ALA A 329 0.51 -4.77 -34.96
CA ALA A 329 1.22 -3.91 -34.01
C ALA A 329 0.29 -2.92 -33.28
N VAL A 330 -0.65 -2.30 -34.01
CA VAL A 330 -1.65 -1.41 -33.41
C VAL A 330 -2.58 -2.20 -32.49
N LEU A 331 -3.05 -3.37 -32.94
CA LEU A 331 -3.96 -4.21 -32.16
C LEU A 331 -3.31 -4.73 -30.88
N ILE A 332 -2.05 -5.18 -30.91
CA ILE A 332 -1.37 -5.67 -29.70
C ILE A 332 -1.08 -4.55 -28.70
N TYR A 333 -0.81 -3.33 -29.19
CA TYR A 333 -0.70 -2.16 -28.34
C TYR A 333 -2.02 -1.89 -27.60
N PHE A 334 -3.16 -1.85 -28.30
CA PHE A 334 -4.45 -1.64 -27.64
C PHE A 334 -4.86 -2.83 -26.77
N ALA A 335 -4.52 -4.07 -27.15
CA ALA A 335 -4.71 -5.22 -26.28
C ALA A 335 -4.00 -5.01 -24.93
N PHE A 336 -2.75 -4.52 -24.95
CA PHE A 336 -2.00 -4.19 -23.73
C PHE A 336 -2.59 -3.01 -22.95
N VAL A 337 -3.12 -1.99 -23.63
CA VAL A 337 -3.83 -0.89 -22.97
C VAL A 337 -5.03 -1.43 -22.20
N PHE A 338 -5.89 -2.25 -22.83
CA PHE A 338 -7.08 -2.79 -22.17
C PHE A 338 -6.76 -3.79 -21.05
N ASP A 339 -5.63 -4.49 -21.15
CA ASP A 339 -5.07 -5.31 -20.05
C ASP A 339 -4.72 -4.44 -18.83
N CYS A 340 -4.09 -3.29 -19.05
CA CYS A 340 -3.85 -2.35 -17.95
C CYS A 340 -5.16 -1.77 -17.38
N VAL A 341 -6.14 -1.51 -18.25
CA VAL A 341 -7.45 -0.96 -17.88
C VAL A 341 -8.26 -1.95 -17.02
N ASP A 342 -8.24 -3.26 -17.30
CA ASP A 342 -9.06 -4.20 -16.52
C ASP A 342 -8.70 -4.20 -15.03
N GLY A 343 -7.40 -4.17 -14.72
CA GLY A 343 -6.90 -4.14 -13.37
C GLY A 343 -7.12 -2.78 -12.73
N GLN A 344 -7.07 -1.69 -13.52
CA GLN A 344 -7.40 -0.35 -13.06
C GLN A 344 -8.90 -0.23 -12.73
N VAL A 345 -9.79 -0.82 -13.54
CA VAL A 345 -11.24 -0.92 -13.26
C VAL A 345 -11.48 -1.72 -12.00
N ALA A 346 -10.80 -2.87 -11.82
CA ALA A 346 -10.93 -3.69 -10.61
C ALA A 346 -10.57 -2.90 -9.34
N ARG A 347 -9.48 -2.11 -9.38
CA ARG A 347 -9.03 -1.25 -8.29
C ARG A 347 -9.99 -0.09 -8.03
N TYR A 348 -10.30 0.69 -9.07
CA TYR A 348 -11.14 1.86 -8.98
C TYR A 348 -12.58 1.53 -8.56
N ALA A 349 -13.18 0.47 -9.13
CA ALA A 349 -14.53 0.02 -8.76
C ALA A 349 -14.55 -0.85 -7.49
N ARG A 350 -13.39 -1.11 -6.87
CA ARG A 350 -13.21 -2.01 -5.71
C ARG A 350 -13.77 -3.43 -5.94
N LYS A 351 -13.83 -3.87 -7.20
CA LYS A 351 -14.33 -5.19 -7.63
C LYS A 351 -13.16 -6.13 -7.91
N PHE A 352 -12.73 -6.84 -6.87
CA PHE A 352 -11.67 -7.84 -6.97
C PHE A 352 -12.25 -9.25 -6.97
N GLY A 353 -11.70 -10.12 -7.79
CA GLY A 353 -12.06 -11.53 -7.84
C GLY A 353 -10.86 -12.42 -8.11
N VAL A 354 -10.84 -13.60 -7.49
CA VAL A 354 -9.80 -14.61 -7.73
C VAL A 354 -9.78 -15.03 -9.20
N LEU A 355 -10.96 -15.21 -9.79
CA LEU A 355 -11.10 -15.51 -11.22
C LEU A 355 -10.49 -14.40 -12.09
N GLY A 356 -10.79 -13.13 -11.79
CA GLY A 356 -10.24 -12.00 -12.55
C GLY A 356 -8.72 -11.94 -12.47
N ALA A 357 -8.14 -12.11 -11.28
CA ALA A 357 -6.69 -12.14 -11.10
C ALA A 357 -6.02 -13.33 -11.80
N TRP A 358 -6.69 -14.48 -11.87
CA TRP A 358 -6.21 -15.65 -12.60
C TRP A 358 -6.33 -15.48 -14.12
N LEU A 359 -7.45 -14.93 -14.60
CA LEU A 359 -7.69 -14.62 -16.01
C LEU A 359 -6.65 -13.62 -16.52
N ASP A 360 -6.46 -12.50 -15.81
CA ASP A 360 -5.43 -11.49 -16.06
C ASP A 360 -4.09 -12.19 -16.26
N ALA A 361 -3.55 -12.85 -15.21
CA ALA A 361 -2.24 -13.51 -15.26
C ALA A 361 -2.08 -14.57 -16.37
N THR A 362 -3.14 -15.32 -16.71
CA THR A 362 -3.09 -16.40 -17.71
C THR A 362 -3.14 -15.85 -19.14
N PHE A 363 -4.11 -14.98 -19.41
CA PHE A 363 -4.35 -14.49 -20.76
C PHE A 363 -3.33 -13.47 -21.24
N ASP A 364 -2.67 -12.82 -20.30
CA ASP A 364 -1.49 -12.03 -20.54
C ASP A 364 -0.38 -12.81 -21.28
N ARG A 365 -0.19 -14.08 -20.91
CA ARG A 365 0.80 -14.98 -21.55
C ARG A 365 0.26 -15.58 -22.83
N PHE A 366 -1.00 -15.98 -22.81
CA PHE A 366 -1.66 -16.52 -23.98
C PHE A 366 -1.60 -15.55 -25.18
N LYS A 367 -1.87 -14.25 -24.96
CA LYS A 367 -1.76 -13.22 -26.01
C LYS A 367 -0.33 -13.13 -26.59
N GLU A 368 0.68 -13.12 -25.72
CA GLU A 368 2.09 -13.07 -26.14
C GLU A 368 2.45 -14.27 -27.03
N TYR A 369 2.04 -15.48 -26.63
CA TYR A 369 2.32 -16.69 -27.41
C TYR A 369 1.49 -16.79 -28.69
N ALA A 370 0.24 -16.33 -28.68
CA ALA A 370 -0.58 -16.22 -29.87
C ALA A 370 0.09 -15.31 -30.91
N VAL A 371 0.66 -14.18 -30.49
CA VAL A 371 1.40 -13.28 -31.39
C VAL A 371 2.68 -13.93 -31.91
N PHE A 372 3.40 -14.72 -31.10
CA PHE A 372 4.57 -15.46 -31.59
C PHE A 372 4.18 -16.45 -32.70
N VAL A 373 3.08 -17.19 -32.50
CA VAL A 373 2.52 -18.09 -33.51
C VAL A 373 2.10 -17.30 -34.76
N GLY A 374 1.42 -16.17 -34.60
CA GLY A 374 1.01 -15.32 -35.72
C GLY A 374 2.18 -14.80 -36.55
N LEU A 375 3.25 -14.32 -35.91
CA LEU A 375 4.46 -13.85 -36.58
C LEU A 375 5.19 -14.97 -37.33
N ALA A 376 5.29 -16.16 -36.74
CA ALA A 376 5.93 -17.30 -37.38
C ALA A 376 5.10 -17.86 -38.55
N ALA A 377 3.78 -17.93 -38.39
CA ALA A 377 2.86 -18.29 -39.47
C ALA A 377 2.92 -17.28 -40.62
N GLY A 378 2.93 -15.98 -40.33
CA GLY A 378 3.06 -14.93 -41.34
C GLY A 378 4.38 -15.00 -42.12
N ALA A 379 5.48 -15.35 -41.46
CA ALA A 379 6.76 -15.60 -42.12
C ALA A 379 6.73 -16.81 -43.07
N THR A 380 5.92 -17.82 -42.74
CA THR A 380 5.71 -19.00 -43.61
C THR A 380 4.84 -18.63 -44.81
N VAL A 381 3.75 -17.88 -44.58
CA VAL A 381 2.79 -17.47 -45.61
C VAL A 381 3.40 -16.50 -46.63
N SER A 382 4.25 -15.58 -46.18
CA SER A 382 4.92 -14.60 -47.06
C SER A 382 5.98 -15.24 -47.98
N GLY A 383 6.50 -16.42 -47.64
CA GLY A 383 7.57 -17.10 -48.38
C GLY A 383 8.92 -16.38 -48.32
N GLU A 384 9.02 -15.26 -47.60
CA GLU A 384 10.21 -14.39 -47.51
C GLU A 384 11.42 -15.11 -46.90
N PHE A 385 11.18 -16.22 -46.19
CA PHE A 385 12.19 -16.99 -45.47
C PHE A 385 12.17 -18.49 -45.78
N GLY A 386 11.71 -18.89 -46.97
CA GLY A 386 11.56 -20.30 -47.34
C GLY A 386 10.33 -20.92 -46.69
N ASP A 387 10.46 -22.11 -46.10
CA ASP A 387 9.41 -22.81 -45.32
C ASP A 387 9.14 -22.18 -43.94
N GLY A 388 9.88 -21.13 -43.56
CA GLY A 388 9.74 -20.47 -42.27
C GLY A 388 10.38 -21.22 -41.10
N GLU A 389 11.09 -22.33 -41.31
CA GLU A 389 11.67 -23.18 -40.25
C GLU A 389 12.56 -22.39 -39.27
N GLY A 390 13.36 -21.47 -39.79
CA GLY A 390 14.21 -20.60 -38.96
C GLY A 390 13.42 -19.68 -38.04
N VAL A 391 12.26 -19.17 -38.49
CA VAL A 391 11.42 -18.26 -37.70
C VAL A 391 10.64 -19.03 -36.63
N TRP A 392 10.12 -20.22 -36.97
CA TRP A 392 9.49 -21.12 -36.00
C TRP A 392 10.47 -21.54 -34.90
N THR A 393 11.71 -21.84 -35.27
CA THR A 393 12.77 -22.17 -34.30
C THR A 393 13.00 -20.99 -33.34
N LEU A 394 13.15 -19.77 -33.86
CA LEU A 394 13.31 -18.57 -33.03
C LEU A 394 12.09 -18.34 -32.12
N ALA A 395 10.87 -18.55 -32.63
CA ALA A 395 9.63 -18.41 -31.88
C ALA A 395 9.56 -19.41 -30.71
N LEU A 396 9.93 -20.67 -30.94
CA LEU A 396 9.95 -21.71 -29.91
C LEU A 396 11.01 -21.44 -28.84
N ILE A 397 12.21 -20.97 -29.22
CA ILE A 397 13.24 -20.56 -28.25
C ILE A 397 12.76 -19.36 -27.43
N ALA A 398 12.13 -18.37 -28.07
CA ALA A 398 11.58 -17.20 -27.37
C ALA A 398 10.48 -17.59 -26.38
N LEU A 399 9.58 -18.50 -26.79
CA LEU A 399 8.53 -19.05 -25.94
C LEU A 399 9.12 -19.81 -24.75
N ALA A 400 10.13 -20.65 -24.96
CA ALA A 400 10.80 -21.40 -23.90
C ALA A 400 11.51 -20.47 -22.89
N LEU A 401 12.27 -19.50 -23.40
CA LEU A 401 12.96 -18.49 -22.58
C LEU A 401 11.95 -17.71 -21.73
N GLN A 402 10.87 -17.22 -22.34
CA GLN A 402 9.88 -16.40 -21.65
C GLN A 402 9.08 -17.23 -20.62
N SER A 403 8.74 -18.47 -20.95
CA SER A 403 8.09 -19.40 -20.02
C SER A 403 8.96 -19.68 -18.79
N GLY A 404 10.24 -20.01 -19.00
CA GLY A 404 11.18 -20.26 -17.91
C GLY A 404 11.39 -19.03 -17.03
N ARG A 405 11.54 -17.86 -17.64
CA ARG A 405 11.70 -16.60 -16.90
C ARG A 405 10.48 -16.27 -16.04
N HIS A 406 9.27 -16.42 -16.60
CA HIS A 406 8.03 -16.21 -15.86
C HIS A 406 7.89 -17.17 -14.70
N LEU A 407 8.17 -18.46 -14.90
CA LEU A 407 8.14 -19.45 -13.82
C LEU A 407 9.07 -19.04 -12.68
N LEU A 408 10.31 -18.63 -12.99
CA LEU A 408 11.26 -18.13 -12.00
C LEU A 408 10.76 -16.87 -11.28
N ASP A 409 10.15 -15.94 -12.02
CA ASP A 409 9.57 -14.70 -11.46
C ASP A 409 8.43 -15.01 -10.49
N PHE A 410 7.52 -15.92 -10.87
CA PHE A 410 6.43 -16.38 -10.02
C PHE A 410 6.93 -17.13 -8.79
N SER A 411 7.84 -18.09 -8.94
CA SER A 411 8.39 -18.88 -7.83
C SER A 411 9.16 -18.02 -6.84
N PHE A 412 10.03 -17.12 -7.32
CA PHE A 412 10.77 -16.21 -6.45
C PHE A 412 9.83 -15.21 -5.75
N GLY A 413 8.86 -14.65 -6.48
CA GLY A 413 7.86 -13.75 -5.92
C GLY A 413 7.00 -14.42 -4.84
N ALA A 414 6.55 -15.65 -5.08
CA ALA A 414 5.77 -16.43 -4.13
C ALA A 414 6.58 -16.77 -2.86
N ALA A 415 7.84 -17.16 -3.01
CA ALA A 415 8.74 -17.44 -1.88
C ALA A 415 8.99 -16.18 -1.04
N ASN A 416 9.21 -15.03 -1.67
CA ASN A 416 9.54 -13.80 -0.95
C ASN A 416 8.30 -13.14 -0.31
N ARG A 417 7.10 -13.29 -0.89
CA ARG A 417 5.84 -12.82 -0.27
C ARG A 417 5.51 -13.53 1.04
N ARG A 418 6.00 -14.75 1.25
CA ARG A 418 5.80 -15.53 2.48
C ARG A 418 6.73 -15.13 3.61
N LYS A 419 7.84 -14.43 3.33
CA LYS A 419 8.78 -14.00 4.36
C LYS A 419 8.19 -12.80 5.13
N PRO A 420 7.89 -12.94 6.44
CA PRO A 420 7.48 -11.79 7.22
C PRO A 420 8.63 -10.75 7.28
N PRO A 421 8.31 -9.45 7.45
CA PRO A 421 9.34 -8.46 7.72
C PRO A 421 10.14 -8.88 8.95
N ALA A 422 11.45 -8.64 8.93
CA ALA A 422 12.30 -8.96 10.06
C ALA A 422 11.80 -8.22 11.31
N PRO A 423 11.55 -8.93 12.43
CA PRO A 423 11.02 -8.32 13.64
C PRO A 423 11.99 -7.27 14.17
N LEU A 424 11.42 -6.24 14.80
CA LEU A 424 12.22 -5.28 15.55
C LEU A 424 12.82 -5.97 16.78
N PRO A 425 14.01 -5.53 17.25
CA PRO A 425 14.47 -5.92 18.58
C PRO A 425 13.40 -5.61 19.61
N THR A 426 13.18 -6.53 20.55
CA THR A 426 12.23 -6.31 21.64
C THR A 426 12.85 -5.39 22.68
N LEU A 427 12.03 -4.54 23.27
CA LEU A 427 12.39 -3.66 24.37
C LEU A 427 11.29 -3.77 25.42
N ASP A 428 11.66 -3.86 26.70
CA ASP A 428 10.68 -3.96 27.78
C ASP A 428 9.88 -2.65 27.91
N LEU A 429 8.59 -2.73 28.27
CA LEU A 429 7.71 -1.57 28.38
C LEU A 429 8.09 -0.66 29.56
N THR A 430 8.89 -1.12 30.51
CA THR A 430 9.34 -0.32 31.66
C THR A 430 10.59 0.52 31.36
N VAL A 431 11.29 0.26 30.24
CA VAL A 431 12.50 1.01 29.89
C VAL A 431 12.15 2.41 29.41
N ALA A 432 12.67 3.45 30.08
CA ALA A 432 12.30 4.84 29.79
C ALA A 432 12.79 5.35 28.42
N ASP A 433 13.84 4.81 27.83
CA ASP A 433 14.37 5.28 26.54
C ASP A 433 14.59 4.17 25.50
N ASP A 434 14.84 4.57 24.25
CA ASP A 434 15.07 3.68 23.13
C ASP A 434 16.55 3.47 22.74
N VAL A 435 17.49 3.84 23.61
CA VAL A 435 18.95 3.75 23.31
C VAL A 435 19.34 2.32 22.97
N ASN A 436 18.94 1.36 23.79
CA ASN A 436 19.23 -0.06 23.58
C ASN A 436 18.65 -0.59 22.25
N LEU A 437 17.46 -0.12 21.89
CA LEU A 437 16.81 -0.47 20.62
C LEU A 437 17.61 0.07 19.43
N ARG A 438 18.05 1.34 19.51
CA ARG A 438 18.88 1.97 18.49
C ARG A 438 20.23 1.25 18.33
N GLU A 439 20.92 0.96 19.43
CA GLU A 439 22.22 0.27 19.39
C GLU A 439 22.13 -1.11 18.72
N GLU A 440 21.09 -1.88 19.02
CA GLU A 440 20.88 -3.19 18.40
C GLU A 440 20.53 -3.06 16.90
N LEU A 441 19.75 -2.04 16.51
CA LEU A 441 19.49 -1.75 15.09
C LEU A 441 20.77 -1.34 14.35
N ASP A 442 21.62 -0.51 14.97
CA ASP A 442 22.89 -0.08 14.42
C ASP A 442 23.88 -1.24 14.31
N ARG A 443 23.90 -2.15 15.29
CA ARG A 443 24.67 -3.42 15.24
C ARG A 443 24.22 -4.31 14.08
N ARG A 444 22.90 -4.53 13.92
CA ARG A 444 22.34 -5.28 12.78
C ARG A 444 22.69 -4.64 11.44
N LYS A 445 22.69 -3.31 11.38
CA LYS A 445 23.07 -2.54 10.18
C LYS A 445 24.57 -2.66 9.88
N ALA A 446 25.44 -2.68 10.90
CA ALA A 446 26.88 -2.87 10.75
C ALA A 446 27.22 -4.27 10.20
N VAL A 447 26.61 -5.32 10.77
CA VAL A 447 26.78 -6.71 10.28
C VAL A 447 26.37 -6.82 8.81
N LYS A 448 25.25 -6.20 8.42
CA LYS A 448 24.78 -6.19 7.03
C LYS A 448 25.64 -5.38 6.07
N ARG A 449 26.56 -4.52 6.51
CA ARG A 449 27.38 -3.69 5.60
C ARG A 449 28.61 -4.42 5.03
N GLY A 450 28.90 -5.65 5.46
CA GLY A 450 29.99 -6.47 4.91
C GLY A 450 29.66 -7.15 3.58
N GLY A 451 30.65 -7.27 2.69
CA GLY A 451 30.58 -8.14 1.49
C GLY A 451 29.60 -7.70 0.39
N VAL A 452 28.86 -8.67 -0.18
CA VAL A 452 27.93 -8.52 -1.32
C VAL A 452 26.82 -7.48 -1.07
N SER A 453 26.42 -7.30 0.19
CA SER A 453 25.41 -6.33 0.60
C SER A 453 25.84 -4.86 0.37
N GLY A 454 27.13 -4.55 0.51
CA GLY A 454 27.67 -3.21 0.20
C GLY A 454 27.54 -2.85 -1.28
N LEU A 455 27.81 -3.82 -2.17
CA LEU A 455 27.66 -3.67 -3.61
C LEU A 455 26.18 -3.52 -4.00
N LEU A 456 25.30 -4.34 -3.40
CA LEU A 456 23.85 -4.19 -3.55
C LEU A 456 23.37 -2.82 -3.11
N LYS A 457 23.91 -2.26 -2.01
CA LYS A 457 23.54 -0.94 -1.51
C LYS A 457 23.95 0.17 -2.48
N PHE A 458 25.20 0.18 -2.92
CA PHE A 458 25.68 1.13 -3.94
C PHE A 458 24.79 1.08 -5.18
N TRP A 459 24.46 -0.14 -5.61
CA TRP A 459 23.52 -0.33 -6.71
C TRP A 459 22.16 0.26 -6.35
N THR A 460 21.51 -0.07 -5.23
CA THR A 460 20.22 0.54 -4.85
C THR A 460 20.26 2.07 -4.81
N ASP A 461 21.32 2.66 -4.27
CA ASP A 461 21.49 4.11 -4.14
C ASP A 461 21.64 4.79 -5.51
N ALA A 462 22.36 4.17 -6.46
CA ALA A 462 22.42 4.66 -7.84
C ALA A 462 21.04 4.67 -8.53
N GLY A 463 20.07 3.90 -8.05
CA GLY A 463 18.68 3.90 -8.53
C GLY A 463 17.87 5.13 -8.14
N ARG A 464 18.40 6.01 -7.28
CA ARG A 464 17.77 7.30 -6.96
C ARG A 464 17.79 8.27 -8.14
N PHE A 465 18.77 8.15 -9.03
CA PHE A 465 18.81 8.93 -10.27
C PHE A 465 17.70 8.47 -11.22
N ARG A 466 16.87 9.41 -11.70
CA ARG A 466 15.69 9.13 -12.51
C ARG A 466 16.00 8.30 -13.77
N SER A 467 17.10 8.60 -14.46
CA SER A 467 17.53 7.84 -15.65
C SER A 467 17.89 6.39 -15.33
N VAL A 468 18.65 6.18 -14.25
CA VAL A 468 19.06 4.84 -13.79
C VAL A 468 17.85 4.06 -13.28
N HIS A 469 16.91 4.72 -12.59
CA HIS A 469 15.65 4.11 -12.17
C HIS A 469 14.91 3.49 -13.36
N TRP A 470 14.69 4.27 -14.42
CA TRP A 470 13.97 3.81 -15.60
C TRP A 470 14.75 2.78 -16.40
N ALA A 471 16.08 2.95 -16.55
CA ALA A 471 16.92 1.94 -17.18
C ALA A 471 16.81 0.58 -16.46
N ARG A 472 16.73 0.56 -15.12
CA ARG A 472 16.53 -0.67 -14.34
C ARG A 472 15.14 -1.28 -14.50
N LYS A 473 14.12 -0.45 -14.69
CA LYS A 473 12.78 -0.94 -14.98
C LYS A 473 12.75 -1.59 -16.37
N MET A 474 13.40 -0.98 -17.35
CA MET A 474 13.48 -1.47 -18.73
C MET A 474 14.36 -2.71 -18.90
N ILE A 475 15.51 -2.81 -18.21
CA ILE A 475 16.44 -3.95 -18.35
C ILE A 475 15.79 -5.27 -17.90
N VAL A 476 14.83 -5.20 -16.97
CA VAL A 476 14.03 -6.36 -16.55
C VAL A 476 13.04 -6.77 -17.65
N PHE A 477 12.97 -6.08 -18.78
CA PHE A 477 12.07 -6.35 -19.91
C PHE A 477 10.64 -6.74 -19.47
N PRO A 478 9.93 -5.84 -18.73
CA PRO A 478 8.56 -6.08 -18.29
C PRO A 478 7.59 -6.23 -19.46
N ILE A 479 6.35 -6.64 -19.16
CA ILE A 479 5.33 -6.97 -20.16
C ILE A 479 5.13 -5.80 -21.14
N GLY A 480 5.00 -4.57 -20.65
CA GLY A 480 4.82 -3.39 -21.50
C GLY A 480 5.97 -3.17 -22.48
N GLU A 481 7.22 -3.27 -22.03
CA GLU A 481 8.40 -3.15 -22.87
C GLU A 481 8.49 -4.25 -23.92
N ARG A 482 8.07 -5.48 -23.59
CA ARG A 482 8.01 -6.59 -24.56
C ARG A 482 6.96 -6.36 -25.63
N PHE A 483 5.76 -5.97 -25.24
CA PHE A 483 4.67 -5.68 -26.18
C PHE A 483 5.01 -4.48 -27.07
N ALA A 484 5.68 -3.47 -26.51
CA ALA A 484 6.21 -2.35 -27.28
C ALA A 484 7.29 -2.79 -28.27
N ALA A 485 8.25 -3.62 -27.84
CA ALA A 485 9.27 -4.18 -28.72
C ALA A 485 8.62 -4.95 -29.87
N ILE A 486 7.69 -5.86 -29.59
CA ILE A 486 6.94 -6.62 -30.60
C ILE A 486 6.23 -5.68 -31.58
N ALA A 487 5.45 -4.72 -31.08
CA ALA A 487 4.69 -3.81 -31.93
C ALA A 487 5.61 -3.00 -32.85
N ILE A 488 6.70 -2.43 -32.31
CA ILE A 488 7.64 -1.60 -33.09
C ILE A 488 8.41 -2.46 -34.09
N THR A 489 9.00 -3.56 -33.66
CA THR A 489 9.87 -4.35 -34.53
C THR A 489 9.09 -5.09 -35.60
N ALA A 490 7.89 -5.60 -35.29
CA ALA A 490 7.07 -6.28 -36.28
C ALA A 490 6.47 -5.31 -37.30
N ALA A 491 6.15 -4.08 -36.89
CA ALA A 491 5.65 -3.06 -37.81
C ALA A 491 6.73 -2.47 -38.71
N LEU A 492 7.98 -2.42 -38.25
CA LEU A 492 9.10 -1.77 -38.95
C LEU A 492 10.03 -2.74 -39.67
N PHE A 493 10.14 -3.98 -39.21
CA PHE A 493 11.09 -4.99 -39.70
C PHE A 493 10.41 -6.35 -39.83
N ASP A 494 11.21 -7.35 -40.19
CA ASP A 494 10.71 -8.70 -40.40
C ASP A 494 10.57 -9.48 -39.08
N PRO A 495 9.78 -10.57 -39.06
CA PRO A 495 9.58 -11.39 -37.87
C PRO A 495 10.87 -11.88 -37.21
N ARG A 496 11.95 -12.10 -37.99
CA ARG A 496 13.28 -12.47 -37.46
C ARG A 496 13.84 -11.42 -36.51
N VAL A 497 13.78 -10.14 -36.89
CA VAL A 497 14.28 -9.03 -36.05
C VAL A 497 13.48 -8.96 -34.76
N THR A 498 12.17 -9.19 -34.83
CA THR A 498 11.29 -9.24 -33.65
C THR A 498 11.72 -10.35 -32.69
N PHE A 499 11.88 -11.59 -33.16
CA PHE A 499 12.31 -12.68 -32.29
C PHE A 499 13.74 -12.52 -31.77
N LEU A 500 14.68 -12.05 -32.59
CA LEU A 500 16.05 -11.77 -32.14
C LEU A 500 16.06 -10.69 -31.05
N THR A 501 15.25 -9.64 -31.20
CA THR A 501 15.09 -8.60 -30.17
C THR A 501 14.57 -9.20 -28.86
N LEU A 502 13.55 -10.05 -28.93
CA LEU A 502 12.98 -10.74 -27.76
C LEU A 502 13.99 -11.67 -27.09
N LEU A 503 14.79 -12.41 -27.87
CA LEU A 503 15.79 -13.33 -27.35
C LEU A 503 16.97 -12.60 -26.70
N VAL A 504 17.51 -11.58 -27.37
CA VAL A 504 18.65 -10.82 -26.86
C VAL A 504 18.27 -10.06 -25.59
N TRP A 505 17.18 -9.27 -25.63
CA TRP A 505 16.75 -8.51 -24.46
C TRP A 505 16.21 -9.44 -23.36
N GLY A 506 15.43 -10.47 -23.73
CA GLY A 506 14.96 -11.50 -22.80
C GLY A 506 16.11 -12.20 -22.08
N GLY A 507 17.18 -12.54 -22.80
CA GLY A 507 18.40 -13.13 -22.25
C GLY A 507 19.12 -12.19 -21.28
N VAL A 508 19.35 -10.94 -21.68
CA VAL A 508 19.93 -9.90 -20.79
C VAL A 508 19.10 -9.75 -19.52
N ALA A 509 17.77 -9.69 -19.66
CA ALA A 509 16.87 -9.54 -18.54
C ALA A 509 16.87 -10.78 -17.61
N ALA A 510 16.93 -11.99 -18.17
CA ALA A 510 17.05 -13.23 -17.41
C ALA A 510 18.37 -13.27 -16.62
N THR A 511 19.50 -12.95 -17.25
CA THR A 511 20.80 -12.88 -16.58
C THR A 511 20.80 -11.83 -15.48
N TYR A 512 20.30 -10.63 -15.77
CA TYR A 512 20.24 -9.54 -14.80
C TYR A 512 19.37 -9.89 -13.58
N THR A 513 18.16 -10.40 -13.81
CA THR A 513 17.24 -10.77 -12.72
C THR A 513 17.74 -11.94 -11.90
N LEU A 514 18.29 -12.99 -12.54
CA LEU A 514 18.85 -14.15 -11.85
C LEU A 514 20.07 -13.77 -11.02
N THR A 515 20.99 -12.97 -11.57
CA THR A 515 22.16 -12.47 -10.84
C THR A 515 21.74 -11.66 -9.63
N GLY A 516 20.81 -10.70 -9.79
CA GLY A 516 20.31 -9.89 -8.68
C GLY A 516 19.54 -10.70 -7.63
N ARG A 517 18.94 -11.84 -8.00
CA ARG A 517 18.31 -12.77 -7.04
C ARG A 517 19.35 -13.58 -6.29
N LEU A 518 20.34 -14.13 -6.98
CA LEU A 518 21.44 -14.88 -6.38
C LEU A 518 22.22 -14.01 -5.39
N LEU A 519 22.58 -12.78 -5.76
CA LEU A 519 23.27 -11.84 -4.88
C LEU A 519 22.45 -11.54 -3.60
N ARG A 520 21.13 -11.39 -3.71
CA ARG A 520 20.23 -11.16 -2.56
C ARG A 520 19.98 -12.40 -1.72
N SER A 521 20.21 -13.60 -2.26
CA SER A 521 20.12 -14.85 -1.49
C SER A 521 21.43 -15.16 -0.78
N LEU A 522 22.56 -14.66 -1.29
CA LEU A 522 23.89 -14.83 -0.70
C LEU A 522 24.26 -13.73 0.31
N ALA A 523 23.58 -12.58 0.25
CA ALA A 523 23.68 -11.48 1.20
C ALA A 523 22.65 -11.61 2.32
#